data_AF-A0A8J7KWR6-F1
#
_entry.id   AF-A0A8J7KWR6-F1
#
_cell.length_a   1.000
_cell.length_b   1.000
_cell.length_c   1.000
_cell.angle_alpha   90.00
_cell.angle_beta   90.00
_cell.angle_gamma   90.00
#
_symmetry.space_group_name_H-M   'P 1'
#
loop_
_entity.id
_entity.type
_entity.pdbx_description
1 polymer ?
#
loop_
_entity_poly.entity_id
_entity_poly.type
_entity_poly.pdbx_seq_one_letter_code
_entity_poly.pdbx_strand_id
1 'polypeptide(L)'
;MEDDRIKLRIMELREMMKAVSNEGVISDQMEGKPQPPMDKICQGTKIIPLSRNFEGVIKKNDFLHLLNTRTSKRRYSEEGLTLEELSFLLWATQGVKAVVGKQRKATMRTVPSAGARHPFETYLFINRVEGLEPGIYHYLAMEHKLEYLKKLDNQADRVSEAYCGQTFFGNAPASFVWTVLPYRSEWRYTTDAHKYALLDAGHVCQNLYLASEAIDCGTCAIGAYDQALADALLDLDTNPSYEAENEFVVYAASVGKVFSD
;
A
#
# COMPACT_ATOMS: atom_id res chain seq x y z
N MET A 1 3.61 1.15 -38.20
CA MET A 1 4.27 2.17 -37.35
C MET A 1 3.67 2.22 -35.96
N GLU A 2 2.41 2.64 -35.76
CA GLU A 2 1.79 2.66 -34.41
C GLU A 2 1.57 1.24 -33.84
N ASP A 3 1.07 0.33 -34.67
CA ASP A 3 0.89 -1.08 -34.32
C ASP A 3 2.23 -1.78 -33.94
N ASP A 4 3.32 -1.40 -34.59
CA ASP A 4 4.66 -1.93 -34.29
C ASP A 4 5.21 -1.41 -32.96
N ARG A 5 4.92 -0.15 -32.59
CA ARG A 5 5.29 0.43 -31.29
C ARG A 5 4.55 -0.25 -30.15
N ILE A 6 3.24 -0.49 -30.30
CA ILE A 6 2.44 -1.18 -29.29
C ILE A 6 2.94 -2.61 -29.09
N LYS A 7 3.22 -3.33 -30.19
CA LYS A 7 3.79 -4.68 -30.13
C LYS A 7 5.16 -4.71 -29.42
N LEU A 8 6.04 -3.76 -29.73
CA LEU A 8 7.34 -3.62 -29.08
C LEU A 8 7.17 -3.38 -27.57
N ARG A 9 6.29 -2.44 -27.19
CA ARG A 9 6.01 -2.14 -25.78
C ARG A 9 5.45 -3.35 -25.03
N ILE A 10 4.52 -4.09 -25.64
CA ILE A 10 3.99 -5.33 -25.06
C ILE A 10 5.09 -6.37 -24.87
N MET A 11 6.02 -6.50 -25.82
CA MET A 11 7.16 -7.40 -25.71
C MET A 11 8.06 -7.00 -24.53
N GLU A 12 8.46 -5.74 -24.42
CA GLU A 12 9.26 -5.24 -23.29
C GLU A 12 8.60 -5.50 -21.93
N LEU A 13 7.30 -5.21 -21.81
CA LEU A 13 6.54 -5.46 -20.58
C LEU A 13 6.45 -6.95 -20.22
N ARG A 14 6.43 -7.84 -21.23
CA ARG A 14 6.50 -9.28 -21.02
C ARG A 14 7.88 -9.73 -20.56
N GLU A 15 8.95 -9.19 -21.14
CA GLU A 15 10.32 -9.49 -20.71
C GLU A 15 10.55 -9.07 -19.25
N MET A 16 10.02 -7.91 -18.82
CA MET A 16 10.08 -7.46 -17.42
C MET A 16 9.51 -8.49 -16.43
N MET A 17 8.50 -9.28 -16.83
CA MET A 17 7.90 -10.31 -15.96
C MET A 17 8.73 -11.60 -15.86
N LYS A 18 9.67 -11.84 -16.77
CA LYS A 18 10.45 -13.08 -16.79
C LYS A 18 11.48 -13.09 -15.66
N ALA A 19 12.05 -14.26 -15.39
CA ALA A 19 13.27 -14.33 -14.60
C ALA A 19 14.41 -13.94 -15.53
N VAL A 20 15.17 -12.88 -15.21
CA VAL A 20 16.30 -12.47 -16.04
C VAL A 20 17.59 -12.77 -15.29
N SER A 21 18.56 -13.33 -16.02
CA SER A 21 19.94 -13.43 -15.59
C SER A 21 20.54 -12.03 -15.62
N ASN A 22 20.83 -11.44 -14.45
CA ASN A 22 21.57 -10.18 -14.31
C ASN A 22 23.04 -10.30 -14.79
N GLU A 23 23.29 -10.96 -15.91
CA GLU A 23 24.61 -11.07 -16.51
C GLU A 23 25.07 -9.68 -16.95
N GLY A 24 26.01 -9.11 -16.19
CA GLY A 24 26.66 -7.84 -16.50
C GLY A 24 26.07 -6.59 -15.87
N VAL A 25 24.95 -6.68 -15.13
CA VAL A 25 24.37 -5.51 -14.43
C VAL A 25 24.83 -5.50 -12.97
N ILE A 26 25.56 -4.45 -12.58
CA ILE A 26 26.00 -4.23 -11.19
C ILE A 26 24.97 -3.35 -10.50
N SER A 27 24.41 -3.81 -9.38
CA SER A 27 23.48 -3.00 -8.58
C SER A 27 24.20 -2.02 -7.67
N ASP A 28 23.52 -0.94 -7.28
CA ASP A 28 24.01 0.03 -6.30
C ASP A 28 24.43 -0.64 -4.97
N GLN A 29 23.73 -1.71 -4.58
CA GLN A 29 24.12 -2.54 -3.44
C GLN A 29 25.49 -3.21 -3.64
N MET A 30 25.78 -3.71 -4.84
CA MET A 30 27.06 -4.35 -5.19
C MET A 30 28.18 -3.33 -5.29
N GLU A 31 27.88 -2.11 -5.74
CA GLU A 31 28.82 -0.98 -5.72
C GLU A 31 29.08 -0.42 -4.31
N GLY A 32 28.31 -0.87 -3.31
CA GLY A 32 28.46 -0.41 -1.93
C GLY A 32 27.85 0.97 -1.66
N LYS A 33 26.97 1.46 -2.52
CA LYS A 33 26.23 2.71 -2.29
C LYS A 33 25.35 2.60 -1.04
N PRO A 34 25.08 3.73 -0.35
CA PRO A 34 24.23 3.75 0.83
C PRO A 34 22.86 3.11 0.57
N GLN A 35 22.38 2.35 1.55
CA GLN A 35 21.04 1.77 1.47
C GLN A 35 19.98 2.89 1.57
N PRO A 36 18.92 2.87 0.73
CA PRO A 36 17.85 3.85 0.84
C PRO A 36 17.10 3.71 2.18
N PRO A 37 16.46 4.79 2.67
CA PRO A 37 15.66 4.77 3.90
C PRO A 37 14.56 3.68 3.86
N MET A 38 14.30 3.05 5.01
CA MET A 38 13.28 1.98 5.14
C MET A 38 11.86 2.52 5.42
N ASP A 39 11.75 3.82 5.66
CA ASP A 39 10.51 4.55 5.95
C ASP A 39 10.68 5.99 5.47
N LYS A 40 9.59 6.68 5.16
CA LYS A 40 9.64 8.12 4.84
C LYS A 40 9.81 8.95 6.11
N ILE A 41 10.40 10.12 5.94
CA ILE A 41 10.47 11.11 7.02
C ILE A 41 9.06 11.63 7.24
N CYS A 42 8.64 11.67 8.51
CA CYS A 42 7.40 12.31 8.93
C CYS A 42 7.32 13.76 8.43
N GLN A 43 6.25 14.08 7.71
CA GLN A 43 5.97 15.42 7.18
C GLN A 43 4.76 16.08 7.85
N GLY A 44 3.90 15.28 8.48
CA GLY A 44 2.68 15.73 9.13
C GLY A 44 2.94 16.47 10.45
N THR A 45 1.97 17.29 10.83
CA THR A 45 2.02 18.08 12.08
C THR A 45 1.35 17.38 13.26
N LYS A 46 0.45 16.43 12.99
CA LYS A 46 -0.28 15.67 14.01
C LYS A 46 0.03 14.18 13.85
N ILE A 47 0.55 13.60 14.92
CA ILE A 47 0.91 12.19 15.00
C ILE A 47 -0.04 11.47 15.95
N ILE A 48 -0.62 10.38 15.47
CA ILE A 48 -1.53 9.52 16.23
C ILE A 48 -0.84 8.17 16.47
N PRO A 49 -0.49 7.84 17.74
CA PRO A 49 0.03 6.52 18.05
C PRO A 49 -1.05 5.46 17.87
N LEU A 50 -0.65 4.29 17.36
CA LEU A 50 -1.55 3.16 17.17
C LEU A 50 -1.25 2.05 18.17
N SER A 51 -2.29 1.39 18.67
CA SER A 51 -2.17 0.26 19.59
C SER A 51 -1.85 -1.03 18.84
N ARG A 52 -0.89 -1.81 19.36
CA ARG A 52 -0.63 -3.19 18.90
C ARG A 52 -1.44 -4.26 19.66
N ASN A 53 -2.39 -3.85 20.51
CA ASN A 53 -3.29 -4.77 21.18
C ASN A 53 -4.50 -5.07 20.28
N PHE A 54 -4.54 -6.26 19.70
CA PHE A 54 -5.54 -6.67 18.72
C PHE A 54 -6.55 -7.68 19.27
N GLU A 55 -6.40 -8.14 20.52
CA GLU A 55 -7.20 -9.24 21.08
C GLU A 55 -8.71 -8.94 21.07
N GLY A 56 -9.10 -7.69 21.32
CA GLY A 56 -10.51 -7.26 21.29
C GLY A 56 -11.10 -7.08 19.89
N VAL A 57 -10.24 -6.99 18.87
CA VAL A 57 -10.62 -6.65 17.50
C VAL A 57 -10.93 -7.90 16.68
N ILE A 58 -10.10 -8.94 16.83
CA ILE A 58 -10.21 -10.18 16.04
C ILE A 58 -11.48 -10.94 16.44
N LYS A 59 -12.37 -11.16 15.47
CA LYS A 59 -13.62 -11.91 15.64
C LYS A 59 -13.52 -13.33 15.07
N LYS A 60 -12.74 -13.50 14.00
CA LYS A 60 -12.51 -14.78 13.33
C LYS A 60 -11.01 -15.02 13.16
N ASN A 61 -10.53 -16.19 13.57
CA ASN A 61 -9.11 -16.56 13.47
C ASN A 61 -8.87 -17.95 12.86
N ASP A 62 -9.91 -18.64 12.42
CA ASP A 62 -9.78 -19.90 11.69
C ASP A 62 -9.32 -19.63 10.25
N PHE A 63 -8.10 -20.07 9.93
CA PHE A 63 -7.47 -19.73 8.65
C PHE A 63 -8.21 -20.30 7.44
N LEU A 64 -8.73 -21.52 7.54
CA LEU A 64 -9.48 -22.16 6.45
C LEU A 64 -10.79 -21.41 6.19
N HIS A 65 -11.48 -21.00 7.25
CA HIS A 65 -12.66 -20.15 7.17
C HIS A 65 -12.34 -18.84 6.47
N LEU A 66 -11.32 -18.10 6.92
CA LEU A 66 -10.93 -16.82 6.30
C LEU A 66 -10.62 -16.96 4.81
N LEU A 67 -9.94 -18.02 4.38
CA LEU A 67 -9.67 -18.27 2.97
C LEU A 67 -10.94 -18.49 2.14
N ASN A 68 -11.90 -19.23 2.72
CA ASN A 68 -13.16 -19.60 2.07
C ASN A 68 -14.19 -18.47 2.04
N THR A 69 -14.24 -17.61 3.07
CA THR A 69 -15.28 -16.58 3.18
C THR A 69 -14.86 -15.23 2.62
N ARG A 70 -13.55 -14.91 2.68
CA ARG A 70 -13.02 -13.66 2.12
C ARG A 70 -13.43 -13.52 0.65
N THR A 71 -14.10 -12.41 0.36
CA THR A 71 -14.50 -12.01 -1.01
C THR A 71 -14.41 -10.50 -1.16
N SER A 72 -14.42 -10.00 -2.40
CA SER A 72 -14.47 -8.56 -2.66
C SER A 72 -15.83 -7.99 -2.31
N LYS A 73 -15.87 -7.13 -1.28
CA LYS A 73 -17.08 -6.41 -0.85
C LYS A 73 -17.00 -4.96 -1.32
N ARG A 74 -18.03 -4.49 -2.03
CA ARG A 74 -18.11 -3.12 -2.59
C ARG A 74 -19.27 -2.31 -2.04
N ARG A 75 -19.91 -2.83 -0.99
CA ARG A 75 -21.06 -2.22 -0.33
C ARG A 75 -20.78 -2.25 1.16
N TYR A 76 -20.66 -1.06 1.74
CA TYR A 76 -20.34 -0.84 3.14
C TYR A 76 -21.55 -0.24 3.85
N SER A 77 -21.69 -0.51 5.14
CA SER A 77 -22.66 0.20 5.97
C SER A 77 -22.19 1.62 6.30
N GLU A 78 -23.06 2.41 6.91
CA GLU A 78 -22.74 3.76 7.36
C GLU A 78 -21.80 3.77 8.59
N GLU A 79 -21.62 2.62 9.25
CA GLU A 79 -20.73 2.48 10.39
C GLU A 79 -19.27 2.75 10.02
N GLY A 80 -18.58 3.48 10.88
CA GLY A 80 -17.14 3.69 10.79
C GLY A 80 -16.34 2.50 11.31
N LEU A 81 -15.03 2.55 11.11
CA LEU A 81 -14.09 1.65 11.80
C LEU A 81 -13.71 2.24 13.15
N THR A 82 -13.36 1.38 14.12
CA THR A 82 -12.65 1.86 15.31
C THR A 82 -11.18 2.14 14.98
N LEU A 83 -10.49 2.90 15.84
CA LEU A 83 -9.07 3.16 15.65
C LEU A 83 -8.24 1.87 15.79
N GLU A 84 -8.65 0.95 16.67
CA GLU A 84 -8.01 -0.35 16.88
C GLU A 84 -8.19 -1.27 15.66
N GLU A 85 -9.34 -1.23 14.99
CA GLU A 85 -9.58 -1.94 13.73
C GLU A 85 -8.66 -1.45 12.63
N LEU A 86 -8.59 -0.13 12.43
CA LEU A 86 -7.67 0.47 11.47
C LEU A 86 -6.20 0.13 11.81
N SER A 87 -5.84 0.21 13.10
CA SER A 87 -4.50 -0.14 13.59
C SER A 87 -4.12 -1.57 13.22
N PHE A 88 -5.02 -2.53 13.47
CA PHE A 88 -4.81 -3.93 13.13
C PHE A 88 -4.60 -4.14 11.63
N LEU A 89 -5.42 -3.50 10.79
CA LEU A 89 -5.30 -3.59 9.33
C LEU A 89 -3.97 -3.02 8.80
N LEU A 90 -3.53 -1.89 9.33
CA LEU A 90 -2.22 -1.30 9.00
C LEU A 90 -1.06 -2.19 9.44
N TRP A 91 -1.16 -2.77 10.63
CA TRP A 91 -0.18 -3.72 11.10
C TRP A 91 -0.15 -5.00 10.25
N ALA A 92 -1.31 -5.54 9.86
CA ALA A 92 -1.40 -6.75 9.06
C ALA A 92 -0.82 -6.59 7.63
N THR A 93 -0.81 -5.36 7.11
CA THR A 93 -0.33 -5.05 5.74
C THR A 93 1.12 -4.58 5.70
N GLN A 94 1.56 -3.74 6.64
CA GLN A 94 2.91 -3.14 6.63
C GLN A 94 3.61 -3.14 8.00
N GLY A 95 3.03 -3.76 9.03
CA GLY A 95 3.57 -3.75 10.39
C GLY A 95 4.98 -4.33 10.50
N VAL A 96 5.89 -3.57 11.12
CA VAL A 96 7.27 -4.00 11.41
C VAL A 96 7.30 -4.84 12.70
N LYS A 97 7.71 -6.11 12.57
CA LYS A 97 7.88 -7.06 13.68
C LYS A 97 9.27 -6.94 14.32
N ALA A 98 10.30 -6.75 13.51
CA ALA A 98 11.68 -6.62 13.97
C ALA A 98 12.54 -5.85 12.96
N VAL A 99 13.63 -5.26 13.44
CA VAL A 99 14.71 -4.73 12.61
C VAL A 99 15.93 -5.62 12.81
N VAL A 100 16.47 -6.18 11.74
CA VAL A 100 17.58 -7.13 11.76
C VAL A 100 18.77 -6.61 10.95
N GLY A 101 19.95 -7.18 11.18
CA GLY A 101 21.19 -6.80 10.49
C GLY A 101 21.98 -5.69 11.19
N LYS A 102 23.31 -5.77 11.11
CA LYS A 102 24.22 -4.79 11.75
C LYS A 102 24.59 -3.65 10.79
N GLN A 103 25.24 -3.99 9.68
CA GLN A 103 25.72 -3.03 8.68
C GLN A 103 24.64 -2.68 7.64
N ARG A 104 23.81 -3.65 7.26
CA ARG A 104 22.67 -3.49 6.36
C ARG A 104 21.41 -3.88 7.10
N LYS A 105 20.63 -2.88 7.51
CA LYS A 105 19.38 -3.11 8.26
C LYS A 105 18.29 -3.59 7.31
N ALA A 106 17.45 -4.49 7.81
CA ALA A 106 16.24 -4.92 7.14
C ALA A 106 15.08 -4.94 8.14
N THR A 107 13.86 -4.65 7.66
CA THR A 107 12.65 -4.83 8.46
C THR A 107 12.05 -6.19 8.17
N MET A 108 11.62 -6.90 9.21
CA MET A 108 10.80 -8.10 9.09
C MET A 108 9.36 -7.67 9.26
N ARG A 109 8.56 -7.69 8.19
CA ARG A 109 7.15 -7.27 8.23
C ARG A 109 6.18 -8.46 8.27
N THR A 110 4.91 -8.17 8.50
CA THR A 110 3.79 -9.12 8.44
C THR A 110 3.56 -9.69 7.04
N VAL A 111 4.09 -9.02 6.03
CA VAL A 111 4.12 -9.44 4.62
C VAL A 111 5.56 -9.77 4.19
N PRO A 112 5.77 -10.76 3.30
CA PRO A 112 7.05 -10.93 2.64
C PRO A 112 7.32 -9.80 1.65
N SER A 113 8.60 -9.55 1.37
CA SER A 113 9.06 -8.69 0.29
C SER A 113 10.38 -9.20 -0.24
N ALA A 114 10.59 -9.12 -1.55
CA ALA A 114 11.85 -9.53 -2.17
C ALA A 114 13.03 -8.84 -1.48
N GLY A 115 13.93 -9.65 -0.91
CA GLY A 115 15.12 -9.14 -0.22
C GLY A 115 14.84 -8.23 0.98
N ALA A 116 13.64 -8.30 1.55
CA ALA A 116 13.17 -7.41 2.61
C ALA A 116 13.36 -5.93 2.24
N ARG A 117 13.01 -5.56 1.00
CA ARG A 117 13.14 -4.18 0.50
C ARG A 117 11.95 -3.31 0.86
N HIS A 118 10.74 -3.88 0.91
CA HIS A 118 9.51 -3.19 1.33
C HIS A 118 9.37 -1.81 0.66
N PRO A 119 9.23 -1.75 -0.67
CA PRO A 119 9.29 -0.50 -1.42
C PRO A 119 8.04 0.38 -1.29
N PHE A 120 7.10 0.03 -0.41
CA PHE A 120 5.81 0.70 -0.33
C PHE A 120 5.70 1.66 0.84
N GLU A 121 4.98 2.74 0.60
CA GLU A 121 4.35 3.52 1.64
C GLU A 121 2.84 3.23 1.66
N THR A 122 2.18 3.54 2.79
CA THR A 122 0.75 3.35 2.93
C THR A 122 0.08 4.66 3.29
N TYR A 123 -0.68 5.18 2.34
CA TYR A 123 -1.54 6.34 2.50
C TYR A 123 -2.98 5.89 2.72
N LEU A 124 -3.75 6.74 3.37
CA LEU A 124 -5.14 6.50 3.68
C LEU A 124 -5.98 7.72 3.32
N PHE A 125 -7.08 7.51 2.62
CA PHE A 125 -8.21 8.42 2.65
C PHE A 125 -9.16 7.96 3.77
N ILE A 126 -9.26 8.75 4.84
CA ILE A 126 -10.11 8.47 5.98
C ILE A 126 -11.40 9.27 5.85
N ASN A 127 -12.54 8.58 5.87
CA ASN A 127 -13.87 9.22 5.89
C ASN A 127 -14.57 9.01 7.23
N ARG A 128 -14.52 7.79 7.78
CA ARG A 128 -15.27 7.40 8.99
C ARG A 128 -14.44 6.43 9.83
N VAL A 129 -13.56 6.97 10.66
CA VAL A 129 -12.80 6.21 11.66
C VAL A 129 -12.85 6.94 13.00
N GLU A 130 -13.18 6.21 14.06
CA GLU A 130 -13.28 6.79 15.41
C GLU A 130 -11.97 7.48 15.83
N GLY A 131 -12.08 8.70 16.36
CA GLY A 131 -10.94 9.48 16.83
C GLY A 131 -10.09 10.14 15.72
N LEU A 132 -10.43 9.94 14.45
CA LEU A 132 -9.76 10.56 13.31
C LEU A 132 -10.68 11.53 12.58
N GLU A 133 -10.14 12.70 12.24
CA GLU A 133 -10.82 13.65 11.35
C GLU A 133 -10.75 13.13 9.91
N PRO A 134 -11.78 13.37 9.06
CA PRO A 134 -11.70 13.02 7.65
C PRO A 134 -10.54 13.73 6.93
N GLY A 135 -9.78 12.99 6.15
CA GLY A 135 -8.64 13.53 5.40
C GLY A 135 -7.63 12.47 4.97
N ILE A 136 -6.45 12.95 4.58
CA ILE A 136 -5.35 12.11 4.09
C ILE A 136 -4.36 11.88 5.22
N TYR A 137 -4.01 10.61 5.41
CA TYR A 137 -3.03 10.17 6.39
C TYR A 137 -1.94 9.34 5.71
N HIS A 138 -0.78 9.28 6.36
CA HIS A 138 0.30 8.38 6.00
C HIS A 138 0.67 7.52 7.20
N TYR A 139 0.96 6.25 6.95
CA TYR A 139 1.29 5.27 7.98
C TYR A 139 2.79 5.13 8.15
N LEU A 140 3.29 5.58 9.29
CA LEU A 140 4.69 5.48 9.70
C LEU A 140 4.95 4.07 10.24
N ALA A 141 5.29 3.14 9.35
CA ALA A 141 5.33 1.71 9.62
C ALA A 141 6.37 1.31 10.69
N MET A 142 7.51 2.00 10.75
CA MET A 142 8.56 1.75 11.74
C MET A 142 8.09 2.04 13.17
N GLU A 143 7.33 3.11 13.33
CA GLU A 143 6.85 3.57 14.64
C GLU A 143 5.45 3.07 14.97
N HIS A 144 4.74 2.51 13.98
CA HIS A 144 3.34 2.12 14.08
C HIS A 144 2.46 3.31 14.53
N LYS A 145 2.45 4.35 13.71
CA LYS A 145 1.71 5.59 13.92
C LYS A 145 1.07 6.05 12.63
N LEU A 146 0.05 6.90 12.75
CA LEU A 146 -0.43 7.70 11.63
C LEU A 146 0.10 9.12 11.75
N GLU A 147 0.46 9.70 10.62
CA GLU A 147 0.58 11.14 10.48
C GLU A 147 -0.59 11.68 9.66
N TYR A 148 -1.19 12.77 10.15
CA TYR A 148 -2.18 13.52 9.39
C TYR A 148 -1.47 14.47 8.45
N LEU A 149 -1.78 14.37 7.16
CA LEU A 149 -1.17 15.20 6.12
C LEU A 149 -2.02 16.43 5.85
N LYS A 150 -3.24 16.23 5.38
CA LYS A 150 -4.13 17.33 4.99
C LYS A 150 -5.59 16.93 4.94
N LYS A 151 -6.45 17.94 5.03
CA LYS A 151 -7.88 17.82 4.69
C LYS A 151 -8.02 17.81 3.17
N LEU A 152 -8.99 17.05 2.68
CA LEU A 152 -9.40 17.09 1.27
C LEU A 152 -10.89 17.47 1.20
N ASP A 153 -11.19 18.68 0.72
CA ASP A 153 -12.58 19.07 0.50
C ASP A 153 -13.21 18.23 -0.63
N ASN A 154 -14.47 17.84 -0.44
CA ASN A 154 -15.19 16.89 -1.31
C ASN A 154 -14.40 15.59 -1.55
N GLN A 155 -13.74 15.08 -0.50
CA GLN A 155 -12.87 13.90 -0.56
C GLN A 155 -13.52 12.72 -1.30
N ALA A 156 -14.75 12.35 -0.93
CA ALA A 156 -15.40 11.18 -1.51
C ALA A 156 -15.56 11.29 -3.04
N ASP A 157 -15.94 12.46 -3.55
CA ASP A 157 -16.12 12.67 -4.99
C ASP A 157 -14.78 12.72 -5.73
N ARG A 158 -13.79 13.46 -5.19
CA ARG A 158 -12.46 13.58 -5.80
C ARG A 158 -11.71 12.25 -5.82
N VAL A 159 -11.81 11.47 -4.75
CA VAL A 159 -11.25 10.12 -4.68
C VAL A 159 -12.02 9.19 -5.63
N SER A 160 -13.34 9.29 -5.74
CA SER A 160 -14.09 8.49 -6.72
C SER A 160 -13.67 8.80 -8.16
N GLU A 161 -13.49 10.08 -8.49
CA GLU A 161 -13.03 10.55 -9.81
C GLU A 161 -11.64 10.00 -10.14
N ALA A 162 -10.66 10.19 -9.26
CA ALA A 162 -9.30 9.69 -9.43
C ALA A 162 -9.25 8.16 -9.59
N TYR A 163 -10.22 7.44 -9.03
CA TYR A 163 -10.34 5.97 -9.13
C TYR A 163 -11.42 5.55 -10.12
N CYS A 164 -11.53 6.25 -11.25
CA CYS A 164 -12.36 5.92 -12.41
C CYS A 164 -13.86 5.76 -12.09
N GLY A 165 -14.40 6.62 -11.23
CA GLY A 165 -15.81 6.64 -10.85
C GLY A 165 -16.22 5.56 -9.85
N GLN A 166 -15.27 4.88 -9.20
CA GLN A 166 -15.57 3.84 -8.22
C GLN A 166 -16.04 4.45 -6.89
N THR A 167 -17.33 4.79 -6.81
CA THR A 167 -17.92 5.48 -5.65
C THR A 167 -17.79 4.73 -4.33
N PHE A 168 -17.79 3.39 -4.36
CA PHE A 168 -17.58 2.58 -3.15
C PHE A 168 -16.19 2.81 -2.53
N PHE A 169 -15.19 3.20 -3.33
CA PHE A 169 -13.85 3.50 -2.84
C PHE A 169 -13.78 4.89 -2.22
N GLY A 170 -14.33 5.90 -2.91
CA GLY A 170 -14.36 7.26 -2.37
C GLY A 170 -15.19 7.38 -1.08
N ASN A 171 -16.22 6.56 -0.91
CA ASN A 171 -17.12 6.59 0.25
C ASN A 171 -16.78 5.57 1.36
N ALA A 172 -15.78 4.71 1.17
CA ALA A 172 -15.40 3.71 2.17
C ALA A 172 -14.98 4.38 3.49
N PRO A 173 -15.24 3.78 4.67
CA PRO A 173 -14.74 4.27 5.94
C PRO A 173 -13.23 4.60 5.93
N ALA A 174 -12.43 3.71 5.37
CA ALA A 174 -11.01 3.93 5.08
C ALA A 174 -10.63 3.34 3.72
N SER A 175 -9.84 4.08 2.96
CA SER A 175 -9.31 3.65 1.66
C SER A 175 -7.79 3.66 1.68
N PHE A 176 -7.21 2.47 1.57
CA PHE A 176 -5.78 2.22 1.54
C PHE A 176 -5.24 2.48 0.14
N VAL A 177 -4.15 3.23 0.08
CA VAL A 177 -3.39 3.50 -1.14
C VAL A 177 -1.95 3.14 -0.89
N TRP A 178 -1.45 2.21 -1.68
CA TRP A 178 -0.04 1.83 -1.69
C TRP A 178 0.64 2.55 -2.83
N THR A 179 1.59 3.40 -2.46
CA THR A 179 2.54 4.00 -3.39
C THR A 179 3.83 3.19 -3.36
N VAL A 180 4.60 3.26 -4.44
CA VAL A 180 5.90 2.61 -4.53
C VAL A 180 6.99 3.66 -4.65
N LEU A 181 8.05 3.49 -3.88
CA LEU A 181 9.36 4.12 -4.04
C LEU A 181 10.28 3.09 -4.71
N PRO A 182 10.38 3.05 -6.05
CA PRO A 182 11.00 1.95 -6.78
C PRO A 182 12.46 1.71 -6.38
N TYR A 183 13.18 2.80 -6.09
CA TYR A 183 14.61 2.75 -5.76
C TYR A 183 14.93 1.89 -4.54
N ARG A 184 13.99 1.73 -3.58
CA ARG A 184 14.17 0.81 -2.45
C ARG A 184 14.44 -0.63 -2.90
N SER A 185 13.82 -1.05 -4.00
CA SER A 185 14.02 -2.35 -4.61
C SER A 185 15.12 -2.32 -5.68
N GLU A 186 15.18 -1.29 -6.52
CA GLU A 186 16.17 -1.15 -7.60
C GLU A 186 17.60 -1.08 -7.06
N TRP A 187 17.80 -0.48 -5.88
CA TRP A 187 19.10 -0.48 -5.20
C TRP A 187 19.72 -1.87 -5.08
N ARG A 188 18.88 -2.92 -4.94
CA ARG A 188 19.32 -4.32 -4.90
C ARG A 188 19.17 -5.04 -6.24
N TYR A 189 18.06 -4.84 -6.92
CA TYR A 189 17.60 -5.69 -8.01
C TYR A 189 17.58 -5.03 -9.39
N THR A 190 17.99 -3.77 -9.49
CA THR A 190 18.03 -2.98 -10.72
C THR A 190 16.73 -3.16 -11.52
N THR A 191 16.79 -3.79 -12.69
CA THR A 191 15.66 -3.97 -13.61
C THR A 191 14.64 -5.01 -13.14
N ASP A 192 15.02 -5.97 -12.30
CA ASP A 192 14.10 -6.99 -11.77
C ASP A 192 13.21 -6.43 -10.64
N ALA A 193 13.53 -5.25 -10.12
CA ALA A 193 12.87 -4.63 -8.98
C ALA A 193 11.35 -4.45 -9.19
N HIS A 194 10.93 -4.08 -10.40
CA HIS A 194 9.53 -3.78 -10.72
C HIS A 194 8.65 -5.01 -10.63
N LYS A 195 9.12 -6.15 -11.16
CA LYS A 195 8.45 -7.43 -11.02
C LYS A 195 8.25 -7.79 -9.55
N TYR A 196 9.32 -7.68 -8.75
CA TYR A 196 9.25 -8.00 -7.33
C TYR A 196 8.31 -7.06 -6.57
N ALA A 197 8.34 -5.76 -6.88
CA ALA A 197 7.38 -4.83 -6.30
C ALA A 197 5.94 -5.27 -6.61
N LEU A 198 5.59 -5.58 -7.86
CA LEU A 198 4.22 -6.01 -8.18
C LEU A 198 3.79 -7.31 -7.46
N LEU A 199 4.70 -8.27 -7.27
CA LEU A 199 4.45 -9.47 -6.47
C LEU A 199 4.22 -9.13 -4.99
N ASP A 200 5.08 -8.28 -4.43
CA ASP A 200 5.00 -7.82 -3.04
C ASP A 200 3.67 -7.07 -2.79
N ALA A 201 3.20 -6.26 -3.75
CA ALA A 201 1.91 -5.55 -3.67
C ALA A 201 0.73 -6.53 -3.53
N GLY A 202 0.78 -7.66 -4.25
CA GLY A 202 -0.21 -8.73 -4.12
C GLY A 202 -0.22 -9.37 -2.73
N HIS A 203 0.95 -9.55 -2.12
CA HIS A 203 1.07 -10.07 -0.75
C HIS A 203 0.46 -9.11 0.28
N VAL A 204 0.72 -7.81 0.12
CA VAL A 204 0.15 -6.74 0.95
C VAL A 204 -1.36 -6.74 0.91
N CYS A 205 -1.95 -6.70 -0.30
CA CYS A 205 -3.39 -6.61 -0.42
C CYS A 205 -4.10 -7.90 0.00
N GLN A 206 -3.54 -9.08 -0.28
CA GLN A 206 -4.11 -10.34 0.20
C GLN A 206 -4.13 -10.42 1.73
N ASN A 207 -3.10 -9.89 2.41
CA ASN A 207 -3.14 -9.76 3.87
C ASN A 207 -4.26 -8.82 4.33
N LEU A 208 -4.49 -7.69 3.63
CA LEU A 208 -5.60 -6.80 3.96
C LEU A 208 -6.95 -7.50 3.85
N TYR A 209 -7.13 -8.32 2.82
CA TYR A 209 -8.33 -9.12 2.63
C TYR A 209 -8.58 -10.10 3.78
N LEU A 210 -7.57 -10.86 4.18
CA LEU A 210 -7.70 -11.82 5.28
C LEU A 210 -7.90 -11.11 6.63
N ALA A 211 -7.18 -10.01 6.85
CA ALA A 211 -7.31 -9.21 8.05
C ALA A 211 -8.68 -8.54 8.16
N SER A 212 -9.23 -8.03 7.05
CA SER A 212 -10.58 -7.45 7.02
C SER A 212 -11.63 -8.49 7.37
N GLU A 213 -11.55 -9.68 6.77
CA GLU A 213 -12.46 -10.78 7.07
C GLU A 213 -12.36 -11.21 8.55
N ALA A 214 -11.17 -11.18 9.15
CA ALA A 214 -10.93 -11.53 10.54
C ALA A 214 -11.62 -10.60 11.57
N ILE A 215 -12.01 -9.39 11.16
CA ILE A 215 -12.61 -8.36 12.01
C ILE A 215 -14.03 -7.97 11.57
N ASP A 216 -14.68 -8.84 10.77
CA ASP A 216 -16.01 -8.62 10.19
C ASP A 216 -16.11 -7.35 9.32
N CYS A 217 -15.02 -6.99 8.64
CA CYS A 217 -14.96 -5.94 7.64
C CYS A 217 -14.90 -6.53 6.23
N GLY A 218 -15.40 -5.76 5.26
CA GLY A 218 -15.25 -6.03 3.85
C GLY A 218 -14.10 -5.21 3.26
N THR A 219 -13.48 -5.72 2.20
CA THR A 219 -12.53 -4.95 1.39
C THR A 219 -12.69 -5.25 -0.09
N CYS A 220 -12.25 -4.31 -0.92
CA CYS A 220 -12.11 -4.51 -2.36
C CYS A 220 -10.87 -3.82 -2.88
N ALA A 221 -9.98 -4.61 -3.49
CA ALA A 221 -8.82 -4.13 -4.22
C ALA A 221 -9.21 -3.39 -5.51
N ILE A 222 -8.37 -2.43 -5.89
CA ILE A 222 -8.55 -1.57 -7.06
C ILE A 222 -7.22 -1.40 -7.76
N GLY A 223 -7.20 -1.74 -9.05
CA GLY A 223 -6.08 -1.45 -9.96
C GLY A 223 -6.45 -0.48 -11.08
N ALA A 224 -7.67 0.07 -11.06
CA ALA A 224 -8.13 1.05 -12.04
C ALA A 224 -8.21 2.43 -11.39
N TYR A 225 -7.36 3.34 -11.84
CA TYR A 225 -7.28 4.73 -11.41
C TYR A 225 -6.58 5.56 -12.49
N ASP A 226 -6.86 6.86 -12.49
CA ASP A 226 -6.08 7.83 -13.24
C ASP A 226 -4.80 8.13 -12.45
N GLN A 227 -3.64 7.78 -13.01
CA GLN A 227 -2.35 7.90 -12.33
C GLN A 227 -2.08 9.34 -11.87
N ALA A 228 -2.26 10.32 -12.77
CA ALA A 228 -1.95 11.72 -12.47
C ALA A 228 -2.89 12.29 -11.40
N LEU A 229 -4.18 11.94 -11.45
CA LEU A 229 -5.12 12.36 -10.41
C LEU A 229 -4.81 11.69 -9.07
N ALA A 230 -4.52 10.38 -9.05
CA ALA A 230 -4.23 9.64 -7.83
C ALA A 230 -2.95 10.15 -7.14
N ASP A 231 -1.89 10.39 -7.91
CA ASP A 231 -0.62 10.96 -7.41
C ASP A 231 -0.82 12.40 -6.91
N ALA A 232 -1.57 13.23 -7.65
CA ALA A 232 -1.85 14.60 -7.25
C ALA A 232 -2.67 14.72 -5.95
N LEU A 233 -3.57 13.77 -5.66
CA LEU A 233 -4.28 13.75 -4.37
C LEU A 233 -3.31 13.62 -3.19
N LEU A 234 -2.19 12.91 -3.37
CA LEU A 234 -1.16 12.67 -2.37
C LEU A 234 0.00 13.67 -2.41
N ASP A 235 -0.08 14.73 -3.22
CA ASP A 235 1.00 15.70 -3.48
C ASP A 235 2.30 15.06 -4.01
N LEU A 236 2.17 13.99 -4.79
CA LEU A 236 3.31 13.34 -5.46
C LEU A 236 3.58 14.01 -6.81
N ASP A 237 4.82 13.91 -7.30
CA ASP A 237 5.18 14.36 -8.65
C ASP A 237 4.49 13.44 -9.67
N THR A 238 3.81 14.06 -10.64
CA THR A 238 3.05 13.35 -11.68
C THR A 238 3.89 13.13 -12.95
N ASN A 239 5.11 13.68 -13.00
CA ASN A 239 6.00 13.52 -14.14
C ASN A 239 6.83 12.23 -14.02
N PRO A 240 7.16 11.58 -15.14
CA PRO A 240 8.12 10.48 -15.14
C PRO A 240 9.47 10.94 -14.61
N SER A 241 10.03 10.19 -13.66
CA SER A 241 11.32 10.49 -13.04
C SER A 241 12.14 9.22 -12.78
N TYR A 242 13.46 9.35 -12.90
CA TYR A 242 14.44 8.32 -12.53
C TYR A 242 15.08 8.58 -11.16
N GLU A 243 14.70 9.67 -10.49
CA GLU A 243 15.25 10.06 -9.20
C GLU A 243 14.87 9.06 -8.10
N ALA A 244 15.74 8.90 -7.10
CA ALA A 244 15.61 7.87 -6.06
C ALA A 244 14.38 8.05 -5.16
N GLU A 245 13.93 9.31 -5.02
CA GLU A 245 12.76 9.73 -4.26
C GLU A 245 11.46 9.68 -5.08
N ASN A 246 11.52 9.32 -6.37
CA ASN A 246 10.32 9.23 -7.19
C ASN A 246 9.34 8.21 -6.60
N GLU A 247 8.09 8.62 -6.46
CA GLU A 247 7.04 7.87 -5.79
C GLU A 247 5.71 8.06 -6.50
N PHE A 248 4.97 6.98 -6.69
CA PHE A 248 3.68 7.01 -7.36
C PHE A 248 2.76 5.89 -6.86
N VAL A 249 1.45 6.10 -7.00
CA VAL A 249 0.41 5.13 -6.66
C VAL A 249 0.53 3.90 -7.56
N VAL A 250 0.54 2.71 -6.97
CA VAL A 250 0.62 1.43 -7.71
C VAL A 250 -0.57 0.51 -7.42
N TYR A 251 -1.21 0.65 -6.26
CA TYR A 251 -2.32 -0.22 -5.89
C TYR A 251 -3.18 0.40 -4.78
N ALA A 252 -4.46 0.05 -4.71
CA ALA A 252 -5.34 0.53 -3.65
C ALA A 252 -6.37 -0.51 -3.23
N ALA A 253 -6.99 -0.30 -2.07
CA ALA A 253 -8.11 -1.09 -1.59
C ALA A 253 -9.00 -0.29 -0.63
N SER A 254 -10.32 -0.45 -0.73
CA SER A 254 -11.24 0.10 0.27
C SER A 254 -11.45 -0.88 1.42
N VAL A 255 -11.76 -0.38 2.61
CA VAL A 255 -12.20 -1.19 3.76
C VAL A 255 -13.39 -0.52 4.43
N GLY A 256 -14.37 -1.32 4.84
CA GLY A 256 -15.51 -0.85 5.61
C GLY A 256 -16.29 -1.95 6.29
N LYS A 257 -17.16 -1.56 7.22
CA LYS A 257 -18.15 -2.46 7.83
C LYS A 257 -19.13 -2.96 6.77
N VAL A 258 -19.47 -4.24 6.84
CA VAL A 258 -20.45 -4.86 5.93
C VAL A 258 -21.79 -4.99 6.65
N PHE A 259 -22.87 -5.02 5.89
CA PHE A 259 -24.18 -5.33 6.44
C PHE A 259 -24.15 -6.77 6.98
N SER A 260 -24.65 -6.95 8.20
CA SER A 260 -25.01 -8.27 8.72
C SER A 260 -26.06 -8.87 7.78
N ASP A 261 -25.85 -10.13 7.38
CA ASP A 261 -26.88 -10.91 6.67
C ASP A 261 -28.07 -11.23 7.59
#